data_AF-A0A1D1XV31-F1
#
_entry.id   AF-A0A1D1XV31-F1
#
_cell.length_a   1.000
_cell.length_b   1.000
_cell.length_c   1.000
_cell.angle_alpha   90.00
_cell.angle_beta   90.00
_cell.angle_gamma   90.00
#
_symmetry.space_group_name_H-M   'P 1'
#
loop_
_entity.id
_entity.type
_entity.pdbx_description
1 polymer ?
#
loop_
_entity_poly.entity_id
_entity_poly.type
_entity_poly.pdbx_seq_one_letter_code
_entity_poly.pdbx_strand_id
1 'polypeptide(L)'
;ERERERMPALPSLCVPPSGNPWPLPRAHMARASHHHLSTKPAAATALKLPGADAHHYSPAEHVPLPDLPTEMKEKILCLEIMGIDSGRALALNPSLRSAPLASLHAVVSYLLSKGIHHKDLARLLGMCPAALTADVRSHLSPIFRFLSRDLSVPNSSFRRVVNKCPRLLVCSVRDQLRPALLFLRRLGFTDTAALAYHDPVLLASSVERTLLPKLGYLVEGLGCSREEAAGMVRRCPALFTFSVENNLKPKAEYLVGEMGRSPEEMKGFPQYFAFSLEKRIKPRHREMEARRLRLPLPEMLKTTDDEFRRALLDQSAAPSVPTDLG
;
A
#
# COMPACT_ATOMS: atom_id res chain seq x y z
N GLU A 1 51.74 -4.51 -60.24
CA GLU A 1 52.24 -4.03 -58.94
C GLU A 1 51.11 -3.32 -58.21
N ARG A 2 50.63 -3.65 -57.02
CA ARG A 2 50.99 -4.65 -55.99
C ARG A 2 49.69 -5.13 -55.32
N GLU A 3 49.74 -6.34 -54.79
CA GLU A 3 48.72 -7.04 -54.01
C GLU A 3 48.50 -6.46 -52.59
N ARG A 4 47.44 -7.01 -51.96
CA ARG A 4 47.10 -7.16 -50.51
C ARG A 4 45.94 -6.28 -50.06
N GLU A 5 44.90 -6.74 -49.35
CA GLU A 5 44.61 -8.02 -48.67
C GLU A 5 43.09 -8.10 -48.38
N ARG A 6 42.62 -9.28 -47.96
CA ARG A 6 41.21 -9.71 -47.83
C ARG A 6 40.44 -9.14 -46.60
N MET A 7 39.11 -9.10 -46.77
CA MET A 7 37.90 -8.93 -45.89
C MET A 7 37.95 -9.46 -44.41
N PRO A 8 36.94 -9.25 -43.48
CA PRO A 8 35.50 -8.93 -43.67
C PRO A 8 34.80 -7.97 -42.65
N ALA A 9 33.47 -7.87 -42.80
CA ALA A 9 32.48 -6.88 -42.32
C ALA A 9 31.99 -6.96 -40.85
N LEU A 10 31.39 -5.86 -40.34
CA LEU A 10 30.25 -5.85 -39.39
C LEU A 10 29.38 -4.56 -39.55
N PRO A 11 28.05 -4.64 -39.32
CA PRO A 11 27.10 -3.56 -39.62
C PRO A 11 26.72 -2.65 -38.43
N SER A 12 26.43 -1.40 -38.77
CA SER A 12 25.48 -0.42 -38.20
C SER A 12 24.86 -0.71 -36.82
N LEU A 13 25.19 0.14 -35.83
CA LEU A 13 24.43 0.29 -34.60
C LEU A 13 23.46 1.48 -34.72
N CYS A 14 22.17 1.14 -34.80
CA CYS A 14 21.05 2.05 -34.63
C CYS A 14 20.95 2.57 -33.20
N VAL A 15 20.66 3.87 -33.11
CA VAL A 15 20.26 4.62 -31.92
C VAL A 15 18.94 4.06 -31.34
N PRO A 16 18.76 3.90 -30.00
CA PRO A 16 17.47 3.54 -29.43
C PRO A 16 16.59 4.78 -29.24
N PRO A 17 15.26 4.70 -29.47
CA PRO A 17 14.37 5.82 -29.28
C PRO A 17 13.97 5.96 -27.80
N SER A 18 14.13 7.18 -27.29
CA SER A 18 13.54 7.64 -26.03
C SER A 18 12.03 7.91 -26.22
N GLY A 19 11.19 7.17 -25.51
CA GLY A 19 9.75 7.45 -25.44
C GLY A 19 9.02 6.32 -24.71
N ASN A 20 8.46 6.61 -23.54
CA ASN A 20 7.66 5.65 -22.77
C ASN A 20 6.19 5.75 -23.25
N PRO A 21 5.63 4.79 -24.02
CA PRO A 21 4.36 4.98 -24.74
C PRO A 21 3.09 4.68 -23.93
N TRP A 22 3.19 4.22 -22.67
CA TRP A 22 2.08 3.48 -22.06
C TRP A 22 1.47 4.19 -20.84
N PRO A 23 0.23 4.71 -20.93
CA PRO A 23 -0.48 5.20 -19.76
C PRO A 23 -0.83 4.03 -18.83
N LEU A 24 -0.49 4.19 -17.55
CA LEU A 24 -0.85 3.26 -16.48
C LEU A 24 -2.37 3.02 -16.49
N PRO A 25 -2.85 1.77 -16.38
CA PRO A 25 -4.27 1.52 -16.16
C PRO A 25 -4.70 2.27 -14.89
N ARG A 26 -5.73 3.12 -14.99
CA ARG A 26 -6.47 3.62 -13.82
C ARG A 26 -7.19 2.43 -13.19
N ALA A 27 -6.44 1.64 -12.41
CA ALA A 27 -7.06 0.72 -11.48
C ALA A 27 -7.85 1.59 -10.50
N HIS A 28 -9.18 1.48 -10.54
CA HIS A 28 -10.02 1.86 -9.41
C HIS A 28 -9.53 1.03 -8.22
N MET A 29 -8.57 1.58 -7.48
CA MET A 29 -8.11 1.01 -6.23
C MET A 29 -9.26 1.17 -5.24
N ALA A 30 -10.11 0.14 -5.19
CA ALA A 30 -10.95 -0.09 -4.03
C ALA A 30 -10.03 -0.01 -2.81
N ARG A 31 -10.35 0.91 -1.89
CA ARG A 31 -9.68 1.03 -0.59
C ARG A 31 -9.56 -0.38 -0.01
N ALA A 32 -8.33 -0.85 0.18
CA ALA A 32 -8.09 -2.02 1.00
C ALA A 32 -8.48 -1.64 2.44
N SER A 33 -9.71 -1.97 2.82
CA SER A 33 -10.14 -1.98 4.21
C SER A 33 -9.31 -3.03 4.93
N HIS A 34 -8.47 -2.59 5.87
CA HIS A 34 -7.77 -3.46 6.79
C HIS A 34 -8.81 -4.12 7.71
N HIS A 35 -9.31 -5.29 7.31
CA HIS A 35 -10.06 -6.17 8.21
C HIS A 35 -9.03 -6.97 9.02
N HIS A 36 -8.90 -6.61 10.29
CA HIS A 36 -8.38 -7.53 11.29
C HIS A 36 -9.39 -8.67 11.44
N LEU A 37 -8.97 -9.88 11.05
CA LEU A 37 -9.66 -11.12 11.38
C LEU A 37 -9.61 -11.31 12.89
N SER A 38 -10.73 -11.03 13.56
CA SER A 38 -10.98 -11.46 14.93
C SER A 38 -11.48 -12.90 14.87
N THR A 39 -10.63 -13.84 15.23
CA THR A 39 -10.98 -15.23 15.50
C THR A 39 -11.97 -15.29 16.66
N LYS A 40 -13.19 -15.77 16.39
CA LYS A 40 -14.15 -16.18 17.43
C LYS A 40 -13.59 -17.40 18.17
N PRO A 41 -13.61 -17.46 19.51
CA PRO A 41 -13.58 -18.73 20.20
C PRO A 41 -14.97 -19.36 20.25
N ALA A 42 -14.95 -20.69 20.20
CA ALA A 42 -16.09 -21.60 20.17
C ALA A 42 -16.91 -21.58 21.47
N ALA A 43 -18.15 -22.00 21.32
CA ALA A 43 -19.12 -22.22 22.39
C ALA A 43 -18.58 -23.15 23.47
N ALA A 44 -18.65 -22.70 24.73
CA ALA A 44 -18.47 -23.53 25.90
C ALA A 44 -19.81 -23.60 26.67
N THR A 45 -20.25 -24.85 26.78
CA THR A 45 -21.35 -25.48 27.51
C THR A 45 -21.80 -24.79 28.80
N ALA A 46 -23.11 -24.69 28.94
CA ALA A 46 -23.84 -24.27 30.13
C ALA A 46 -23.52 -25.17 31.35
N LEU A 47 -23.05 -24.56 32.43
CA LEU A 47 -23.08 -25.15 33.77
C LEU A 47 -24.23 -24.53 34.55
N LYS A 48 -25.14 -25.40 34.98
CA LYS A 48 -26.34 -25.13 35.76
C LYS A 48 -25.97 -25.25 37.24
N LEU A 49 -26.27 -24.25 38.07
CA LEU A 49 -26.21 -24.36 39.52
C LEU A 49 -27.50 -23.81 40.16
N PRO A 50 -27.89 -24.32 41.34
CA PRO A 50 -29.28 -24.44 41.77
C PRO A 50 -29.68 -23.39 42.81
N GLY A 51 -30.99 -23.33 43.06
CA GLY A 51 -31.56 -22.91 44.34
C GLY A 51 -31.87 -21.42 44.45
N ALA A 52 -33.15 -21.11 44.28
CA ALA A 52 -33.74 -19.85 44.69
C ALA A 52 -33.92 -19.87 46.22
N ASP A 53 -33.38 -18.87 46.91
CA ASP A 53 -33.87 -18.44 48.21
C ASP A 53 -33.97 -16.92 48.24
N ALA A 54 -35.16 -16.46 48.64
CA ALA A 54 -35.59 -15.08 48.61
C ALA A 54 -35.09 -14.33 49.85
N HIS A 55 -34.15 -13.39 49.66
CA HIS A 55 -33.85 -12.38 50.67
C HIS A 55 -33.63 -11.00 50.05
N HIS A 56 -34.53 -10.09 50.44
CA HIS A 56 -34.42 -8.62 50.45
C HIS A 56 -33.86 -7.90 49.21
N TYR A 57 -34.78 -7.43 48.37
CA TYR A 57 -34.54 -6.41 47.35
C TYR A 57 -34.22 -5.06 48.04
N SER A 58 -32.94 -4.67 48.07
CA SER A 58 -32.54 -3.27 48.27
C SER A 58 -32.52 -2.54 46.92
N PRO A 59 -32.94 -1.26 46.83
CA PRO A 59 -32.90 -0.52 45.58
C PRO A 59 -31.44 -0.43 45.13
N ALA A 60 -31.20 -0.71 43.84
CA ALA A 60 -29.89 -0.63 43.22
C ALA A 60 -29.15 0.64 43.65
N GLU A 61 -28.09 0.46 44.44
CA GLU A 61 -27.10 1.50 44.63
C GLU A 61 -26.59 1.86 43.23
N HIS A 62 -26.89 3.09 42.80
CA HIS A 62 -26.20 3.71 41.69
C HIS A 62 -24.72 3.68 42.05
N VAL A 63 -23.97 2.71 41.52
CA VAL A 63 -22.52 2.77 41.50
C VAL A 63 -22.20 4.06 40.74
N PRO A 64 -21.70 5.12 41.39
CA PRO A 64 -21.34 6.32 40.67
C PRO A 64 -20.18 5.90 39.78
N LEU A 65 -20.37 5.96 38.46
CA LEU A 65 -19.23 5.96 37.55
C LEU A 65 -18.29 7.05 38.07
N PRO A 66 -17.00 6.74 38.35
CA PRO A 66 -16.10 7.73 38.91
C PRO A 66 -16.12 8.96 38.01
N ASP A 67 -16.40 10.10 38.62
CA ASP A 67 -16.50 11.37 37.90
C ASP A 67 -15.18 11.59 37.15
N LEU A 68 -15.25 11.51 35.82
CA LEU A 68 -14.07 11.72 34.99
C LEU A 68 -13.49 13.11 35.32
N PRO A 69 -12.15 13.25 35.47
CA PRO A 69 -11.55 14.56 35.68
C PRO A 69 -12.03 15.56 34.64
N THR A 70 -12.34 16.80 35.04
CA THR A 70 -12.92 17.83 34.15
C THR A 70 -12.10 18.00 32.87
N GLU A 71 -10.76 17.99 32.98
CA GLU A 71 -9.85 18.11 31.84
C GLU A 71 -9.99 16.94 30.84
N MET A 72 -10.33 15.73 31.32
CA MET A 72 -10.61 14.59 30.45
C MET A 72 -11.95 14.76 29.73
N LYS A 73 -12.98 15.26 30.41
CA LYS A 73 -14.28 15.57 29.80
C LYS A 73 -14.13 16.61 28.67
N GLU A 74 -13.32 17.65 28.90
CA GLU A 74 -13.00 18.68 27.90
C GLU A 74 -12.22 18.12 26.69
N LYS A 75 -11.24 17.25 26.92
CA LYS A 75 -10.51 16.57 25.82
C LYS A 75 -11.44 15.72 24.96
N ILE A 76 -12.31 14.93 25.60
CA ILE A 76 -13.30 14.12 24.89
C ILE A 76 -14.20 15.03 24.05
N LEU A 77 -14.77 16.07 24.65
CA LEU A 77 -15.61 17.03 23.94
C LEU A 77 -14.88 17.68 22.76
N CYS A 78 -13.62 18.09 22.93
CA CYS A 78 -12.80 18.65 21.85
C CYS A 78 -12.66 17.68 20.67
N LEU A 79 -12.41 16.39 20.94
CA LEU A 79 -12.28 15.38 19.89
C LEU A 79 -13.61 15.14 19.18
N GLU A 80 -14.72 15.04 19.93
CA GLU A 80 -16.05 14.80 19.37
C GLU A 80 -16.52 16.00 18.52
N ILE A 81 -16.28 17.24 18.95
CA ILE A 81 -16.54 18.45 18.15
C ILE A 81 -15.75 18.44 16.84
N MET A 82 -14.52 17.93 16.86
CA MET A 82 -13.71 17.75 15.66
C MET A 82 -14.14 16.56 14.79
N GLY A 83 -15.10 15.74 15.22
CA GLY A 83 -15.52 14.52 14.53
C GLY A 83 -14.52 13.37 14.65
N ILE A 84 -13.72 13.34 15.73
CA ILE A 84 -12.77 12.29 16.05
C ILE A 84 -13.38 11.41 17.14
N ASP A 85 -13.52 10.12 16.86
CA ASP A 85 -13.95 9.11 17.83
C ASP A 85 -12.97 9.07 19.02
N SER A 86 -13.41 9.60 20.16
CA SER A 86 -12.57 9.76 21.35
C SER A 86 -12.13 8.42 21.94
N GLY A 87 -13.01 7.41 21.93
CA GLY A 87 -12.72 6.06 22.43
C GLY A 87 -11.59 5.38 21.66
N ARG A 88 -11.67 5.40 20.33
CA ARG A 88 -10.63 4.91 19.43
C ARG A 88 -9.36 5.73 19.54
N ALA A 89 -9.45 7.06 19.65
CA ALA A 89 -8.29 7.92 19.81
C ALA A 89 -7.52 7.60 21.11
N LEU A 90 -8.23 7.42 22.23
CA LEU A 90 -7.66 7.03 23.52
C LEU A 90 -7.08 5.61 23.52
N ALA A 91 -7.72 4.67 22.81
CA ALA A 91 -7.23 3.31 22.67
C ALA A 91 -5.91 3.24 21.88
N LEU A 92 -5.81 4.03 20.80
CA LEU A 92 -4.63 4.07 19.93
C LEU A 92 -3.54 5.05 20.39
N ASN A 93 -3.87 5.98 21.28
CA ASN A 93 -2.92 6.90 21.91
C ASN A 93 -3.20 7.05 23.41
N PRO A 94 -2.71 6.13 24.25
CA PRO A 94 -2.90 6.19 25.70
C PRO A 94 -2.34 7.46 26.35
N SER A 95 -1.30 8.07 25.77
CA SER A 95 -0.70 9.32 26.26
C SER A 95 -1.66 10.52 26.23
N LEU A 96 -2.73 10.42 25.45
CA LEU A 96 -3.79 11.43 25.40
C LEU A 96 -4.47 11.63 26.77
N ARG A 97 -4.43 10.62 27.64
CA ARG A 97 -4.97 10.71 29.00
C ARG A 97 -4.23 11.74 29.86
N SER A 98 -2.90 11.76 29.77
CA SER A 98 -2.03 12.64 30.57
C SER A 98 -1.59 13.90 29.83
N ALA A 99 -1.71 13.95 28.51
CA ALA A 99 -1.32 15.12 27.73
C ALA A 99 -2.23 16.32 28.03
N PRO A 100 -1.69 17.54 28.28
CA PRO A 100 -2.50 18.73 28.49
C PRO A 100 -3.41 19.05 27.31
N LEU A 101 -4.62 19.58 27.56
CA LEU A 101 -5.52 20.02 26.49
C LEU A 101 -4.87 21.06 25.56
N ALA A 102 -4.03 21.93 26.11
CA ALA A 102 -3.26 22.91 25.34
C ALA A 102 -2.37 22.28 24.26
N SER A 103 -1.86 21.06 24.48
CA SER A 103 -1.06 20.34 23.49
C SER A 103 -1.87 19.97 22.25
N LEU A 104 -3.13 19.55 22.43
CA LEU A 104 -4.04 19.24 21.31
C LEU A 104 -4.32 20.51 20.51
N HIS A 105 -4.63 21.61 21.18
CA HIS A 105 -4.85 22.91 20.54
C HIS A 105 -3.61 23.39 19.78
N ALA A 106 -2.41 23.18 20.33
CA ALA A 106 -1.15 23.53 19.67
C ALA A 106 -0.94 22.72 18.39
N VAL A 107 -1.21 21.41 18.40
CA VAL A 107 -1.15 20.55 17.21
C VAL A 107 -2.14 21.02 16.15
N VAL A 108 -3.40 21.23 16.53
CA VAL A 108 -4.46 21.69 15.61
C VAL A 108 -4.08 23.03 14.98
N SER A 109 -3.74 24.03 15.81
CA SER A 109 -3.33 25.35 15.35
C SER A 109 -2.13 25.29 14.41
N TYR A 110 -1.15 24.44 14.73
CA TYR A 110 0.01 24.24 13.89
C TYR A 110 -0.34 23.63 12.53
N LEU A 111 -1.17 22.58 12.48
CA LEU A 111 -1.60 21.98 11.21
C LEU A 111 -2.38 22.98 10.36
N LEU A 112 -3.27 23.76 10.95
CA LEU A 112 -4.00 24.85 10.27
C LEU A 112 -3.03 25.89 9.70
N SER A 113 -2.00 26.28 10.47
CA SER A 113 -0.95 27.20 9.99
C SER A 113 -0.14 26.67 8.81
N LYS A 114 -0.14 25.34 8.58
CA LYS A 114 0.47 24.68 7.43
C LYS A 114 -0.48 24.49 6.24
N GLY A 115 -1.67 25.09 6.29
CA GLY A 115 -2.67 25.02 5.24
C GLY A 115 -3.48 23.72 5.23
N ILE A 116 -3.43 22.94 6.32
CA ILE A 116 -4.37 21.82 6.51
C ILE A 116 -5.73 22.41 6.86
N HIS A 117 -6.81 21.98 6.20
CA HIS A 117 -8.13 22.55 6.46
C HIS A 117 -8.82 21.85 7.63
N HIS A 118 -9.69 22.57 8.36
CA HIS A 118 -10.48 22.01 9.46
C HIS A 118 -11.20 20.71 9.08
N LYS A 119 -11.83 20.67 7.89
CA LYS A 119 -12.54 19.48 7.38
C LYS A 119 -11.66 18.24 7.19
N ASP A 120 -10.34 18.40 7.09
CA ASP A 120 -9.42 17.28 6.94
C ASP A 120 -8.96 16.74 8.30
N LEU A 121 -8.98 17.56 9.37
CA LEU A 121 -8.39 17.23 10.67
C LEU A 121 -8.99 15.98 11.29
N ALA A 122 -10.32 15.83 11.24
CA ALA A 122 -11.05 14.67 11.76
C ALA A 122 -10.45 13.36 11.23
N ARG A 123 -10.30 13.29 9.91
CA ARG A 123 -9.77 12.12 9.22
C ARG A 123 -8.27 11.93 9.50
N LEU A 124 -7.48 12.99 9.45
CA LEU A 124 -6.03 12.90 9.65
C LEU A 124 -5.68 12.41 11.05
N LEU A 125 -6.26 13.05 12.07
CA LEU A 125 -5.99 12.76 13.47
C LEU A 125 -6.70 11.50 13.95
N GLY A 126 -7.87 11.17 13.40
CA GLY A 126 -8.52 9.88 13.62
C GLY A 126 -7.75 8.69 13.02
N MET A 127 -7.08 8.88 11.87
CA MET A 127 -6.19 7.87 11.30
C MET A 127 -4.87 7.73 12.05
N CYS A 128 -4.39 8.80 12.67
CA CYS A 128 -3.11 8.85 13.38
C CYS A 128 -3.23 9.52 14.75
N PRO A 129 -3.90 8.91 15.74
CA PRO A 129 -4.17 9.56 17.03
C PRO A 129 -2.90 9.95 17.81
N ALA A 130 -1.77 9.29 17.58
CA ALA A 130 -0.48 9.67 18.17
C ALA A 130 -0.04 11.10 17.79
N ALA A 131 -0.52 11.65 16.67
CA ALA A 131 -0.24 13.04 16.29
C ALA A 131 -0.89 14.06 17.24
N LEU A 132 -1.99 13.70 17.92
CA LEU A 132 -2.72 14.60 18.85
C LEU A 132 -1.86 15.04 20.04
N THR A 133 -0.87 14.23 20.41
CA THR A 133 0.04 14.50 21.53
C THR A 133 1.48 14.73 21.07
N ALA A 134 1.69 14.92 19.78
CA ALA A 134 3.02 15.15 19.24
C ALA A 134 3.50 16.57 19.54
N ASP A 135 4.77 16.71 19.93
CA ASP A 135 5.36 18.02 20.13
C ASP A 135 5.53 18.76 18.79
N VAL A 136 5.06 20.01 18.74
CA VAL A 136 5.06 20.80 17.52
C VAL A 136 6.47 21.12 17.05
N ARG A 137 7.41 21.42 17.96
CA ARG A 137 8.75 21.90 17.63
C ARG A 137 9.70 20.77 17.26
N SER A 138 9.69 19.70 18.03
CA SER A 138 10.62 18.59 17.94
C SER A 138 10.14 17.45 17.02
N HIS A 139 8.84 17.35 16.75
CA HIS A 139 8.28 16.28 15.91
C HIS A 139 7.59 16.81 14.64
N LEU A 140 6.54 17.62 14.76
CA LEU A 140 5.77 18.05 13.59
C LEU A 140 6.54 19.02 12.70
N SER A 141 7.26 20.00 13.28
CA SER A 141 8.05 20.96 12.50
C SER A 141 9.11 20.31 11.60
N PRO A 142 9.91 19.34 12.09
CA PRO A 142 10.83 18.58 11.26
C PRO A 142 10.16 17.89 10.07
N ILE A 143 8.94 17.35 10.23
CA ILE A 143 8.22 16.67 9.13
C ILE A 143 7.92 17.65 8.00
N PHE A 144 7.34 18.82 8.29
CA PHE A 144 7.05 19.81 7.25
C PHE A 144 8.33 20.42 6.65
N ARG A 145 9.41 20.54 7.44
CA ARG A 145 10.73 20.95 6.93
C ARG A 145 11.31 19.90 5.97
N PHE A 146 11.12 18.62 6.28
CA PHE A 146 11.52 17.52 5.40
C PHE A 146 10.73 17.55 4.09
N LEU A 147 9.40 17.73 4.15
CA LEU A 147 8.58 17.86 2.94
C LEU A 147 9.07 19.01 2.04
N SER A 148 9.38 20.17 2.60
CA SER A 148 9.83 21.32 1.80
C SER A 148 11.27 21.22 1.34
N ARG A 149 12.22 20.87 2.21
CA ARG A 149 13.66 20.90 1.89
C ARG A 149 14.15 19.65 1.20
N ASP A 150 13.69 18.47 1.62
CA ASP A 150 14.21 17.20 1.12
C ASP A 150 13.40 16.66 -0.07
N LEU A 151 12.09 16.96 -0.12
CA LEU A 151 11.21 16.51 -1.19
C LEU A 151 10.78 17.62 -2.17
N SER A 152 11.18 18.87 -1.92
CA SER A 152 10.81 20.03 -2.73
C SER A 152 9.30 20.28 -2.82
N VAL A 153 8.53 19.93 -1.77
CA VAL A 153 7.09 20.18 -1.72
C VAL A 153 6.83 21.63 -1.29
N PRO A 154 6.17 22.46 -2.11
CA PRO A 154 5.83 23.82 -1.71
C PRO A 154 4.79 23.82 -0.59
N ASN A 155 4.82 24.84 0.26
CA ASN A 155 3.92 24.94 1.42
C ASN A 155 2.43 24.85 1.03
N SER A 156 2.05 25.41 -0.12
CA SER A 156 0.69 25.35 -0.67
C SER A 156 0.20 23.93 -0.96
N SER A 157 1.12 22.97 -1.08
CA SER A 157 0.83 21.57 -1.42
C SER A 157 0.96 20.60 -0.24
N PHE A 158 1.30 21.08 0.96
CA PHE A 158 1.36 20.24 2.16
C PHE A 158 0.04 19.51 2.41
N ARG A 159 -1.08 20.21 2.25
CA ARG A 159 -2.43 19.64 2.36
C ARG A 159 -2.60 18.41 1.47
N ARG A 160 -2.12 18.45 0.22
CA ARG A 160 -2.25 17.34 -0.73
C ARG A 160 -1.46 16.11 -0.27
N VAL A 161 -0.21 16.31 0.16
CA VAL A 161 0.69 15.22 0.59
C VAL A 161 0.22 14.58 1.90
N VAL A 162 -0.07 15.40 2.91
CA VAL A 162 -0.53 14.91 4.23
C VAL A 162 -1.88 14.22 4.11
N ASN A 163 -2.80 14.72 3.26
CA ASN A 163 -4.05 14.03 3.03
C ASN A 163 -3.85 12.66 2.35
N LYS A 164 -2.88 12.55 1.42
CA LYS A 164 -2.56 11.30 0.74
C LYS A 164 -1.97 10.25 1.70
N CYS A 165 -1.10 10.67 2.62
CA CYS A 165 -0.53 9.77 3.64
C CYS A 165 -0.49 10.44 5.03
N PRO A 166 -1.55 10.30 5.83
CA PRO A 166 -1.61 10.88 7.18
C PRO A 166 -0.52 10.34 8.11
N ARG A 167 -0.05 9.10 7.87
CA ARG A 167 1.01 8.47 8.67
C ARG A 167 2.32 9.26 8.70
N LEU A 168 2.56 10.13 7.71
CA LEU A 168 3.74 11.00 7.72
C LEU A 168 3.82 11.84 9.01
N LEU A 169 2.67 12.23 9.59
CA LEU A 169 2.59 13.04 10.81
C LEU A 169 3.11 12.33 12.06
N VAL A 170 3.26 11.00 12.03
CA VAL A 170 3.73 10.20 13.18
C VAL A 170 5.07 9.52 12.91
N CYS A 171 5.72 9.78 11.77
CA CYS A 171 7.01 9.21 11.44
C CYS A 171 8.17 10.07 11.96
N SER A 172 9.21 9.43 12.53
CA SER A 172 10.48 10.10 12.81
C SER A 172 11.16 10.52 11.51
N VAL A 173 11.53 11.80 11.40
CA VAL A 173 12.29 12.28 10.23
C VAL A 173 13.67 11.61 10.19
N ARG A 174 14.34 11.49 11.33
CA ARG A 174 15.71 10.97 11.45
C ARG A 174 15.75 9.46 11.20
N ASP A 175 14.84 8.72 11.82
CA ASP A 175 14.96 7.26 11.90
C ASP A 175 14.09 6.55 10.86
N GLN A 176 13.16 7.27 10.22
CA GLN A 176 12.22 6.67 9.27
C GLN A 176 12.18 7.39 7.91
N LEU A 177 11.85 8.68 7.86
CA LEU A 177 11.62 9.36 6.57
C LEU A 177 12.91 9.55 5.76
N ARG A 178 14.00 10.02 6.40
CA ARG A 178 15.29 10.22 5.72
C ARG A 178 15.94 8.90 5.28
N PRO A 179 16.02 7.86 6.12
CA PRO A 179 16.52 6.56 5.67
C PRO A 179 15.74 5.98 4.50
N ALA A 180 14.40 6.06 4.53
CA ALA A 180 13.56 5.62 3.42
C ALA A 180 13.84 6.40 2.13
N LEU A 181 13.94 7.74 2.21
CA LEU A 181 14.29 8.57 1.05
C LEU A 181 15.66 8.19 0.45
N LEU A 182 16.69 8.00 1.29
CA LEU A 182 18.02 7.61 0.83
C LEU A 182 18.02 6.23 0.18
N PHE A 183 17.30 5.27 0.77
CA PHE A 183 17.13 3.94 0.20
C PHE A 183 16.44 4.00 -1.17
N LEU A 184 15.34 4.75 -1.29
CA LEU A 184 14.60 4.90 -2.54
C LEU A 184 15.44 5.59 -3.62
N ARG A 185 16.24 6.61 -3.25
CA ARG A 185 17.20 7.23 -4.18
C ARG A 185 18.22 6.22 -4.72
N ARG A 186 18.73 5.31 -3.87
CA ARG A 186 19.64 4.23 -4.30
C ARG A 186 18.98 3.20 -5.22
N LEU A 187 17.65 3.12 -5.25
CA LEU A 187 16.89 2.32 -6.21
C LEU A 187 16.53 3.11 -7.48
N GLY A 188 17.00 4.35 -7.60
CA GLY A 188 16.78 5.20 -8.77
C GLY A 188 15.49 6.04 -8.73
N PHE A 189 14.86 6.22 -7.56
CA PHE A 189 13.79 7.20 -7.39
C PHE A 189 14.39 8.61 -7.24
N THR A 190 14.61 9.28 -8.37
CA THR A 190 15.23 10.61 -8.43
C THR A 190 14.23 11.75 -8.25
N ASP A 191 13.00 11.58 -8.74
CA ASP A 191 11.92 12.57 -8.56
C ASP A 191 11.30 12.46 -7.16
N THR A 192 11.82 13.26 -6.24
CA THR A 192 11.35 13.30 -4.85
C THR A 192 9.99 13.94 -4.70
N ALA A 193 9.60 14.84 -5.61
CA ALA A 193 8.29 15.47 -5.58
C ALA A 193 7.23 14.45 -5.99
N ALA A 194 7.46 13.69 -7.06
CA ALA A 194 6.59 12.58 -7.45
C ALA A 194 6.44 11.57 -6.32
N LEU A 195 7.53 11.21 -5.63
CA LEU A 195 7.48 10.33 -4.46
C LEU A 195 6.57 10.88 -3.35
N ALA A 196 6.61 12.19 -3.08
CA ALA A 196 5.75 12.82 -2.09
C ALA A 196 4.26 12.81 -2.50
N TYR A 197 3.94 13.00 -3.78
CA TYR A 197 2.56 13.12 -4.26
C TYR A 197 1.89 11.78 -4.57
N HIS A 198 2.65 10.83 -5.12
CA HIS A 198 2.13 9.58 -5.64
C HIS A 198 2.31 8.44 -4.65
N ASP A 199 3.51 8.32 -4.07
CA ASP A 199 3.91 7.18 -3.24
C ASP A 199 4.46 7.56 -1.84
N PRO A 200 3.85 8.53 -1.11
CA PRO A 200 4.37 8.97 0.19
C PRO A 200 4.37 7.87 1.26
N VAL A 201 3.59 6.79 1.05
CA VAL A 201 3.59 5.61 1.91
C VAL A 201 4.97 4.93 1.95
N LEU A 202 5.77 5.03 0.89
CA LEU A 202 7.10 4.44 0.85
C LEU A 202 8.07 5.17 1.78
N LEU A 203 7.96 6.50 1.87
CA LEU A 203 8.71 7.31 2.83
C LEU A 203 8.34 6.97 4.27
N ALA A 204 7.06 6.65 4.51
CA ALA A 204 6.53 6.24 5.81
C ALA A 204 6.73 4.75 6.12
N SER A 205 7.49 4.00 5.33
CA SER A 205 7.72 2.56 5.48
C SER A 205 9.14 2.27 5.97
N SER A 206 9.28 1.41 6.97
CA SER A 206 10.59 0.99 7.49
C SER A 206 11.42 0.34 6.37
N VAL A 207 12.67 0.79 6.23
CA VAL A 207 13.60 0.21 5.25
C VAL A 207 13.85 -1.26 5.61
N GLU A 208 14.26 -1.54 6.84
CA GLU A 208 14.63 -2.87 7.32
C GLU A 208 13.44 -3.82 7.43
N ARG A 209 12.31 -3.34 7.95
CA ARG A 209 11.16 -4.21 8.26
C ARG A 209 10.17 -4.34 7.11
N THR A 210 10.27 -3.50 6.08
CA THR A 210 9.25 -3.45 5.01
C THR A 210 9.84 -3.40 3.62
N LEU A 211 10.72 -2.44 3.31
CA LEU A 211 11.20 -2.26 1.94
C LEU A 211 12.24 -3.34 1.56
N LEU A 212 13.22 -3.60 2.43
CA LEU A 212 14.27 -4.59 2.20
C LEU A 212 13.73 -6.02 2.03
N PRO A 213 12.84 -6.54 2.89
CA PRO A 213 12.30 -7.89 2.70
C PRO A 213 11.57 -8.07 1.37
N LYS A 214 10.85 -7.02 0.93
CA LYS A 214 10.13 -7.05 -0.36
C LYS A 214 11.08 -6.99 -1.54
N LEU A 215 12.14 -6.17 -1.46
CA LEU A 215 13.19 -6.16 -2.47
C LEU A 215 13.95 -7.49 -2.51
N GLY A 216 14.27 -8.05 -1.34
CA GLY A 216 14.92 -9.36 -1.18
C GLY A 216 14.10 -10.47 -1.83
N TYR A 217 12.78 -10.50 -1.61
CA TYR A 217 11.91 -11.45 -2.30
C TYR A 217 11.95 -11.32 -3.84
N LEU A 218 12.01 -10.10 -4.39
CA LEU A 218 12.14 -9.94 -5.84
C LEU A 218 13.47 -10.50 -6.36
N VAL A 219 14.55 -10.37 -5.58
CA VAL A 219 15.87 -10.89 -5.95
C VAL A 219 15.93 -12.42 -5.79
N GLU A 220 15.68 -12.91 -4.59
CA GLU A 220 15.87 -14.31 -4.21
C GLU A 220 14.68 -15.19 -4.61
N GLY A 221 13.46 -14.69 -4.44
CA GLY A 221 12.23 -15.44 -4.69
C GLY A 221 11.78 -15.42 -6.14
N LEU A 222 11.90 -14.27 -6.83
CA LEU A 222 11.53 -14.14 -8.24
C LEU A 222 12.74 -14.28 -9.20
N GLY A 223 13.95 -14.44 -8.66
CA GLY A 223 15.16 -14.62 -9.46
C GLY A 223 15.56 -13.38 -10.27
N CYS A 224 15.35 -12.19 -9.73
CA CYS A 224 15.82 -10.94 -10.35
C CYS A 224 17.26 -10.65 -9.92
N SER A 225 18.06 -10.08 -10.81
CA SER A 225 19.21 -9.29 -10.36
C SER A 225 18.74 -8.08 -9.53
N ARG A 226 19.65 -7.50 -8.75
CA ARG A 226 19.35 -6.33 -7.93
C ARG A 226 18.89 -5.13 -8.78
N GLU A 227 19.46 -4.95 -9.97
CA GLU A 227 19.08 -3.87 -10.88
C GLU A 227 17.72 -4.12 -11.52
N GLU A 228 17.41 -5.36 -11.92
CA GLU A 228 16.08 -5.70 -12.42
C GLU A 228 15.01 -5.47 -11.35
N ALA A 229 15.26 -5.90 -10.11
CA ALA A 229 14.35 -5.65 -8.99
C ALA A 229 14.15 -4.15 -8.76
N ALA A 230 15.23 -3.36 -8.79
CA ALA A 230 15.16 -1.90 -8.72
C ALA A 230 14.33 -1.30 -9.88
N GLY A 231 14.55 -1.78 -11.11
CA GLY A 231 13.79 -1.39 -12.30
C GLY A 231 12.30 -1.77 -12.21
N MET A 232 11.97 -2.93 -11.63
CA MET A 232 10.59 -3.34 -11.38
C MET A 232 9.89 -2.40 -10.41
N VAL A 233 10.50 -2.10 -9.26
CA VAL A 233 9.87 -1.23 -8.26
C VAL A 233 9.78 0.22 -8.72
N ARG A 234 10.70 0.71 -9.56
CA ARG A 234 10.57 2.03 -10.19
C ARG A 234 9.35 2.12 -11.10
N ARG A 235 9.09 1.07 -11.90
CA ARG A 235 7.92 1.00 -12.80
C ARG A 235 6.62 0.72 -12.06
N CYS A 236 6.69 0.02 -10.93
CA CYS A 236 5.55 -0.33 -10.09
C CYS A 236 5.88 -0.20 -8.59
N PRO A 237 5.86 1.03 -8.03
CA PRO A 237 6.18 1.25 -6.63
C PRO A 237 5.22 0.53 -5.66
N ALA A 238 4.01 0.22 -6.14
CA ALA A 238 3.00 -0.55 -5.42
C ALA A 238 3.49 -1.94 -4.96
N LEU A 239 4.52 -2.52 -5.59
CA LEU A 239 5.13 -3.77 -5.13
C LEU A 239 5.58 -3.68 -3.66
N PHE A 240 6.08 -2.53 -3.23
CA PHE A 240 6.45 -2.31 -1.82
C PHE A 240 5.26 -2.21 -0.87
N THR A 241 4.02 -2.21 -1.37
CA THR A 241 2.80 -2.21 -0.55
C THR A 241 2.20 -3.60 -0.39
N PHE A 242 2.52 -4.54 -1.28
CA PHE A 242 2.01 -5.91 -1.22
C PHE A 242 2.73 -6.74 -0.16
N SER A 243 2.03 -7.69 0.45
CA SER A 243 2.63 -8.68 1.34
C SER A 243 3.44 -9.68 0.52
N VAL A 244 4.61 -10.10 1.02
CA VAL A 244 5.38 -11.18 0.38
C VAL A 244 4.58 -12.47 0.46
N GLU A 245 4.32 -12.97 1.67
CA GLU A 245 3.68 -14.27 1.91
C GLU A 245 2.22 -14.33 1.44
N ASN A 246 1.47 -13.23 1.54
CA ASN A 246 0.03 -13.25 1.25
C ASN A 246 -0.33 -12.69 -0.13
N ASN A 247 0.65 -12.24 -0.93
CA ASN A 247 0.36 -11.65 -2.24
C ASN A 247 1.42 -11.96 -3.29
N LEU A 248 2.66 -11.48 -3.11
CA LEU A 248 3.69 -11.62 -4.15
C LEU A 248 4.01 -13.10 -4.40
N LYS A 249 4.30 -13.83 -3.33
CA LYS A 249 4.71 -15.24 -3.40
C LYS A 249 3.63 -16.17 -3.94
N PRO A 250 2.39 -16.20 -3.40
CA PRO A 250 1.34 -17.06 -3.94
C PRO A 250 0.99 -16.77 -5.41
N LYS A 251 1.11 -15.51 -5.85
CA LYS A 251 0.86 -15.15 -7.25
C LYS A 251 1.99 -15.58 -8.17
N ALA A 252 3.24 -15.43 -7.74
CA ALA A 252 4.40 -15.90 -8.50
C ALA A 252 4.38 -17.42 -8.65
N GLU A 253 4.12 -18.14 -7.54
CA GLU A 253 3.99 -19.60 -7.52
C GLU A 253 2.86 -20.08 -8.44
N TYR A 254 1.70 -19.42 -8.43
CA TYR A 254 0.60 -19.76 -9.33
C TYR A 254 0.94 -19.50 -10.80
N LEU A 255 1.47 -18.31 -11.12
CA LEU A 255 1.79 -17.92 -12.49
C LEU A 255 2.90 -18.79 -13.09
N VAL A 256 3.96 -19.07 -12.33
CA VAL A 256 5.09 -19.88 -12.82
C VAL A 256 4.78 -21.37 -12.73
N GLY A 257 4.36 -21.85 -11.56
CA GLY A 257 4.20 -23.26 -11.27
C GLY A 257 2.94 -23.86 -11.88
N GLU A 258 1.78 -23.27 -11.61
CA GLU A 258 0.50 -23.82 -12.09
C GLU A 258 0.20 -23.42 -13.54
N MET A 259 0.42 -22.17 -13.92
CA MET A 259 0.13 -21.70 -15.29
C MET A 259 1.28 -21.95 -16.30
N GLY A 260 2.46 -22.38 -15.83
CA GLY A 260 3.63 -22.58 -16.68
C GLY A 260 4.05 -21.32 -17.44
N ARG A 261 3.97 -20.13 -16.80
CA ARG A 261 4.44 -18.86 -17.39
C ARG A 261 5.90 -18.61 -17.08
N SER A 262 6.54 -17.84 -17.95
CA SER A 262 7.93 -17.46 -17.71
C SER A 262 8.03 -16.41 -16.60
N PRO A 263 8.97 -16.53 -15.64
CA PRO A 263 9.25 -15.47 -14.67
C PRO A 263 9.58 -14.12 -15.34
N GLU A 264 10.14 -14.15 -16.56
CA GLU A 264 10.42 -12.95 -17.34
C GLU A 264 9.17 -12.14 -17.69
N GLU A 265 7.99 -12.77 -17.81
CA GLU A 265 6.73 -12.05 -18.04
C GLU A 265 6.34 -11.19 -16.82
N MET A 266 6.57 -11.69 -15.61
CA MET A 266 6.35 -10.95 -14.36
C MET A 266 7.36 -9.81 -14.17
N LYS A 267 8.62 -10.05 -14.53
CA LYS A 267 9.66 -9.01 -14.55
C LYS A 267 9.33 -7.92 -15.56
N GLY A 268 8.88 -8.31 -16.76
CA GLY A 268 8.45 -7.40 -17.83
C GLY A 268 7.26 -6.55 -17.44
N PHE A 269 6.28 -7.10 -16.71
CA PHE A 269 5.07 -6.37 -16.29
C PHE A 269 4.68 -6.67 -14.83
N PRO A 270 5.31 -6.00 -13.85
CA PRO A 270 5.08 -6.24 -12.42
C PRO A 270 3.66 -5.96 -11.94
N GLN A 271 2.85 -5.24 -12.72
CA GLN A 271 1.46 -4.93 -12.37
C GLN A 271 0.57 -6.18 -12.35
N TYR A 272 1.02 -7.34 -12.87
CA TYR A 272 0.29 -8.60 -12.67
C TYR A 272 0.05 -8.92 -11.19
N PHE A 273 1.00 -8.56 -10.31
CA PHE A 273 0.84 -8.71 -8.87
C PHE A 273 -0.27 -7.83 -8.26
N ALA A 274 -0.79 -6.85 -9.00
CA ALA A 274 -1.94 -6.05 -8.56
C ALA A 274 -3.29 -6.73 -8.83
N PHE A 275 -3.36 -7.67 -9.79
CA PHE A 275 -4.61 -8.40 -10.06
C PHE A 275 -4.94 -9.41 -8.95
N SER A 276 -6.23 -9.61 -8.69
CA SER A 276 -6.68 -10.59 -7.69
C SER A 276 -6.37 -12.01 -8.14
N LEU A 277 -5.69 -12.78 -7.29
CA LEU A 277 -5.41 -14.18 -7.57
C LEU A 277 -6.71 -14.98 -7.69
N GLU A 278 -7.58 -14.89 -6.68
CA GLU A 278 -8.81 -15.68 -6.59
C GLU A 278 -9.94 -15.16 -7.49
N LYS A 279 -10.02 -13.84 -7.73
CA LYS A 279 -11.15 -13.25 -8.49
C LYS A 279 -10.86 -13.01 -9.96
N ARG A 280 -9.60 -13.11 -10.40
CA ARG A 280 -9.22 -12.77 -11.78
C ARG A 280 -8.25 -13.76 -12.39
N ILE A 281 -7.10 -13.99 -11.75
CA ILE A 281 -6.04 -14.85 -12.34
C ILE A 281 -6.52 -16.30 -12.43
N LYS A 282 -6.92 -16.90 -11.31
CA LYS A 282 -7.40 -18.30 -11.24
C LYS A 282 -8.65 -18.56 -12.10
N PRO A 283 -9.74 -17.76 -12.02
CA PRO A 283 -10.93 -18.01 -12.82
C PRO A 283 -10.65 -17.97 -14.32
N ARG A 284 -9.89 -16.98 -14.79
CA ARG A 284 -9.53 -16.86 -16.21
C ARG A 284 -8.60 -17.99 -16.66
N HIS A 285 -7.69 -18.43 -15.80
CA HIS A 285 -6.80 -19.56 -16.12
C HIS A 285 -7.61 -20.84 -16.31
N ARG A 286 -8.49 -21.18 -15.36
CA ARG A 286 -9.35 -22.37 -15.43
C ARG A 286 -10.26 -22.36 -16.66
N GLU A 287 -10.81 -21.20 -17.02
CA GLU A 287 -11.63 -21.08 -18.23
C GLU A 287 -10.83 -21.33 -19.51
N MET A 288 -9.58 -20.84 -19.57
CA MET A 288 -8.67 -21.14 -20.68
C MET A 288 -8.29 -22.62 -20.73
N GLU A 289 -7.97 -23.24 -19.60
CA GLU A 289 -7.65 -24.68 -19.51
C GLU A 289 -8.82 -25.56 -19.95
N ALA A 290 -10.04 -25.25 -19.52
CA ALA A 290 -11.25 -25.98 -19.92
C ALA A 290 -11.47 -25.97 -21.43
N ARG A 291 -11.05 -24.89 -22.11
CA ARG A 291 -11.13 -24.74 -23.57
C ARG A 291 -9.83 -25.13 -24.29
N ARG A 292 -8.79 -25.55 -23.55
CA ARG A 292 -7.43 -25.85 -24.05
C ARG A 292 -6.81 -24.69 -24.85
N LEU A 293 -7.11 -23.45 -24.45
CA LEU A 293 -6.61 -22.24 -25.10
C LEU A 293 -5.43 -21.65 -24.32
N ARG A 294 -4.53 -20.94 -25.03
CA ARG A 294 -3.40 -20.24 -24.42
C ARG A 294 -3.27 -18.82 -24.98
N LEU A 295 -3.78 -17.85 -24.21
CA LEU A 295 -3.65 -16.41 -24.46
C LEU A 295 -2.38 -15.84 -23.82
N PRO A 296 -1.79 -14.78 -24.38
CA PRO A 296 -0.79 -13.97 -23.68
C PRO A 296 -1.33 -13.37 -22.36
N LEU A 297 -0.50 -13.23 -21.33
CA LEU A 297 -0.91 -12.63 -20.05
C LEU A 297 -1.54 -11.22 -20.18
N PRO A 298 -1.08 -10.33 -21.07
CA PRO A 298 -1.74 -9.04 -21.28
C PRO A 298 -3.21 -9.18 -21.69
N GLU A 299 -3.50 -10.02 -22.69
CA GLU A 299 -4.86 -10.27 -23.17
C GLU A 299 -5.71 -10.99 -22.13
N MET A 300 -5.10 -11.92 -21.39
CA MET A 300 -5.77 -12.64 -20.32
C MET A 300 -6.10 -11.77 -19.12
N LEU A 301 -5.23 -10.83 -18.71
CA LEU A 301 -5.34 -10.17 -17.39
C LEU A 301 -5.66 -8.69 -17.46
N LYS A 302 -5.37 -7.98 -18.56
CA LYS A 302 -5.59 -6.53 -18.65
C LYS A 302 -6.95 -6.15 -19.24
N THR A 303 -7.58 -7.06 -19.99
CA THR A 303 -8.86 -6.86 -20.69
C THR A 303 -10.06 -6.90 -19.74
N THR A 304 -11.17 -6.28 -20.13
CA THR A 304 -12.45 -6.46 -19.44
C THR A 304 -12.93 -7.91 -19.49
N ASP A 305 -13.95 -8.27 -18.71
CA ASP A 305 -14.49 -9.64 -18.76
C ASP A 305 -15.13 -9.94 -20.12
N ASP A 306 -15.77 -8.95 -20.75
CA ASP A 306 -16.40 -9.12 -22.07
C ASP A 306 -15.35 -9.26 -23.18
N GLU A 307 -14.28 -8.47 -23.14
CA GLU A 307 -13.17 -8.59 -24.08
C GLU A 307 -12.44 -9.92 -23.91
N PHE A 308 -12.22 -10.37 -22.67
CA PHE A 308 -11.64 -11.68 -22.40
C PHE A 308 -12.51 -12.81 -22.96
N ARG A 309 -13.84 -12.77 -22.71
CA ARG A 309 -14.78 -13.76 -23.26
C ARG A 309 -14.81 -13.76 -24.79
N ARG A 310 -14.75 -12.57 -25.42
CA ARG A 310 -14.65 -12.45 -26.88
C ARG A 310 -13.37 -13.07 -27.41
N ALA A 311 -12.21 -12.78 -26.81
CA ALA A 311 -10.94 -13.37 -27.20
C ALA A 311 -10.94 -14.91 -27.13
N LEU A 312 -11.65 -15.50 -26.14
CA LEU A 312 -11.81 -16.95 -26.06
C LEU A 312 -12.67 -17.53 -27.20
N LEU A 313 -13.70 -16.80 -27.65
CA LEU A 313 -14.55 -17.24 -28.75
C LEU A 313 -13.80 -17.16 -30.08
N ASP A 314 -13.07 -16.07 -30.32
CA ASP A 314 -12.32 -15.85 -31.56
C ASP A 314 -11.23 -16.91 -31.74
N GLN A 315 -10.54 -17.32 -30.66
CA GLN A 315 -9.56 -18.41 -30.74
C GLN A 315 -10.20 -19.79 -30.92
N SER A 316 -11.42 -20.01 -30.42
CA SER A 316 -12.15 -21.27 -30.65
C SER A 316 -12.70 -21.41 -32.08
N ALA A 317 -12.82 -20.29 -32.80
CA ALA A 317 -13.35 -20.23 -34.17
C ALA A 317 -12.26 -20.33 -35.26
N ALA A 318 -10.97 -20.32 -34.89
CA ALA A 318 -9.89 -20.52 -35.85
C ALA A 318 -9.90 -21.97 -36.37
N PRO A 319 -10.08 -22.22 -37.68
CA PRO A 319 -10.11 -23.57 -38.21
C PRO A 319 -8.75 -24.24 -38.00
N SER A 320 -8.76 -25.44 -37.44
CA SER A 320 -7.60 -26.34 -37.46
C SER A 320 -7.19 -26.53 -38.92
N VAL A 321 -6.08 -25.90 -39.33
CA VAL A 321 -5.47 -26.16 -40.63
C VAL A 321 -5.22 -27.68 -40.68
N PRO A 322 -5.78 -28.42 -41.67
CA PRO A 322 -5.45 -29.82 -41.82
C PRO A 322 -3.96 -29.91 -42.09
N THR A 323 -3.24 -30.64 -41.24
CA THR A 323 -1.90 -31.12 -41.55
C THR A 323 -2.06 -32.16 -42.66
N ASP A 324 -2.11 -31.70 -43.91
CA ASP A 324 -2.15 -32.59 -45.06
C ASP A 324 -0.74 -33.09 -45.36
N LEU A 325 -0.66 -34.39 -45.55
CA LEU A 325 0.55 -35.18 -45.77
C LEU A 325 1.18 -34.87 -47.14
N GLY A 326 2.52 -34.83 -47.16
CA GLY A 326 3.37 -34.91 -48.34
C GLY A 326 4.75 -35.40 -47.96
#